data_AF-A0A5M6CS33-F1
#
_entry.id   AF-A0A5M6CS33-F1
#
_cell.length_a   1.000
_cell.length_b   1.000
_cell.length_c   1.000
_cell.angle_alpha   90.00
_cell.angle_beta   90.00
_cell.angle_gamma   90.00
#
_symmetry.space_group_name_H-M   'P 1'
#
loop_
_entity.id
_entity.type
_entity.pdbx_description
1 polymer ?
#
loop_
_entity_poly.entity_id
_entity_poly.type
_entity_poly.pdbx_seq_one_letter_code
_entity_poly.pdbx_strand_id
1 'polypeptide(L)'
;MDKFEFHIKIPIHPRAKFGLKALLLGTLLVGIGFGAYKYGKERGRRAGYSQGYESGWSDSQRSKLTKRQYPVSDLVIAGPGTPADFGSLISDIQNAVDQTSWGAKGGPAEISPYPQSLSIVVHQTQRGHEALELFLAKRRAAKVLEAP
;
A
#
# COMPACT_ATOMS: atom_id res chain seq x y z
N MET A 1 -55.87 3.13 25.17
CA MET A 1 -54.75 3.44 24.25
C MET A 1 -55.32 4.31 23.16
N ASP A 2 -55.25 5.62 23.35
CA ASP A 2 -55.86 6.59 22.44
C ASP A 2 -55.03 6.69 21.15
N LYS A 3 -55.71 6.48 20.03
CA LYS A 3 -55.15 6.50 18.68
C LYS A 3 -54.95 7.96 18.28
N PHE A 4 -53.72 8.44 18.33
CA PHE A 4 -53.36 9.77 17.81
C PHE A 4 -53.40 9.75 16.27
N GLU A 5 -54.56 10.04 15.69
CA GLU A 5 -54.70 10.27 14.26
C GLU A 5 -54.34 11.72 13.92
N PHE A 6 -53.15 11.91 13.33
CA PHE A 6 -52.74 13.20 12.79
C PHE A 6 -53.56 13.54 11.53
N HIS A 7 -54.67 14.23 11.72
CA HIS A 7 -55.40 14.90 10.64
C HIS A 7 -54.62 16.14 10.17
N ILE A 8 -53.55 15.95 9.39
CA ILE A 8 -52.91 17.05 8.67
C ILE A 8 -53.81 17.42 7.49
N LYS A 9 -54.80 18.28 7.72
CA LYS A 9 -55.51 18.96 6.63
C LYS A 9 -54.56 19.98 6.02
N ILE A 10 -53.84 19.59 4.98
CA ILE A 10 -53.11 20.53 4.14
C ILE A 10 -54.16 21.39 3.42
N PRO A 11 -54.28 22.70 3.69
CA PRO A 11 -55.21 23.55 2.94
C PRO A 11 -54.63 23.77 1.54
N ILE A 12 -54.93 22.86 0.61
CA ILE A 12 -54.65 23.10 -0.81
C ILE A 12 -55.69 24.11 -1.29
N HIS A 13 -55.32 25.39 -1.33
CA HIS A 13 -56.17 26.43 -1.88
C HIS A 13 -56.52 26.08 -3.35
N PRO A 14 -57.82 26.08 -3.74
CA PRO A 14 -58.27 25.71 -5.09
C PRO A 14 -57.87 26.71 -6.19
N ARG A 15 -57.10 27.74 -5.83
CA ARG A 15 -56.56 28.78 -6.72
C ARG A 15 -55.08 29.02 -6.47
N ALA A 16 -54.30 27.95 -6.24
CA ALA A 16 -52.88 28.01 -6.57
C ALA A 16 -52.79 28.23 -8.08
N LYS A 17 -52.87 29.49 -8.53
CA LYS A 17 -52.52 29.89 -9.89
C LYS A 17 -51.01 29.67 -9.95
N PHE A 18 -50.60 28.44 -10.27
CA PHE A 18 -49.23 28.15 -10.70
C PHE A 18 -49.00 28.96 -11.97
N GLY A 19 -48.69 30.23 -11.79
CA GLY A 19 -48.36 31.13 -12.88
C GLY A 19 -47.11 30.58 -13.55
N LEU A 20 -46.95 30.86 -14.84
CA LEU A 20 -45.79 30.45 -15.62
C LEU A 20 -44.46 30.69 -14.87
N LYS A 21 -44.37 31.77 -14.08
CA LYS A 21 -43.23 32.09 -13.22
C LYS A 21 -42.93 31.04 -12.14
N ALA A 22 -43.94 30.48 -11.47
CA ALA A 22 -43.75 29.44 -10.46
C ALA A 22 -43.29 28.12 -11.09
N LEU A 23 -43.79 27.80 -12.29
CA LEU A 23 -43.35 26.62 -13.06
C LEU A 23 -41.91 26.79 -13.54
N LEU A 24 -41.55 27.97 -14.05
CA LEU A 24 -40.19 28.32 -14.46
C LEU A 24 -39.20 28.30 -13.29
N LEU A 25 -39.60 28.81 -12.12
CA LEU A 25 -38.77 28.77 -10.92
C LEU A 25 -38.54 27.33 -10.43
N GLY A 26 -39.59 26.50 -10.47
CA GLY A 26 -39.49 25.07 -10.17
C GLY A 26 -38.53 24.34 -11.12
N THR A 27 -38.65 24.58 -12.42
CA THR A 27 -37.75 23.96 -13.42
C THR A 27 -36.30 24.42 -13.26
N LEU A 28 -36.08 25.70 -12.93
CA LEU A 28 -34.74 26.22 -12.65
C LEU A 28 -34.10 25.55 -11.43
N LEU A 29 -34.85 25.40 -10.33
CA LEU A 29 -34.36 24.74 -9.12
C LEU A 29 -34.03 23.27 -9.36
N VAL A 30 -34.86 22.55 -10.13
CA VAL A 30 -34.56 21.18 -10.54
C VAL A 30 -33.31 21.13 -11.42
N GLY A 31 -33.14 22.06 -12.36
CA GLY A 31 -31.96 22.14 -13.22
C GLY A 31 -30.67 22.39 -12.43
N ILE A 32 -30.69 23.31 -11.47
CA ILE A 32 -29.55 23.60 -10.59
C ILE A 32 -29.24 22.39 -9.70
N GLY A 33 -30.26 21.78 -9.09
CA GLY A 33 -30.10 20.58 -8.26
C GLY A 33 -29.52 19.40 -9.04
N PHE A 34 -30.01 19.16 -10.26
CA PHE A 34 -29.50 18.10 -11.13
C PHE A 34 -28.07 18.37 -11.60
N GLY A 35 -27.75 19.63 -11.94
CA GLY A 35 -26.40 20.07 -12.28
C GLY A 35 -25.42 19.85 -11.13
N ALA A 36 -25.76 20.27 -9.91
CA ALA A 36 -24.94 20.09 -8.72
C ALA A 36 -24.74 18.60 -8.36
N TYR A 37 -25.79 17.78 -8.45
CA TYR A 37 -25.72 16.34 -8.22
C TYR A 37 -24.79 15.65 -9.24
N LYS A 38 -25.00 15.91 -10.53
CA LYS A 38 -24.19 15.32 -11.60
C LYS A 38 -22.73 15.73 -11.47
N TYR A 39 -22.49 17.01 -11.22
CA TYR A 39 -21.15 17.57 -11.06
C TYR A 39 -20.41 17.02 -9.83
N GLY A 40 -21.09 16.93 -8.69
CA GLY A 40 -20.55 16.34 -7.47
C GLY A 40 -20.22 14.85 -7.66
N LYS A 41 -21.13 14.08 -8.28
CA LYS A 41 -20.93 12.65 -8.56
C LYS A 41 -19.77 12.40 -9.52
N GLU A 42 -19.62 13.21 -10.56
CA GLU A 42 -18.53 13.08 -11.53
C GLU A 42 -17.17 13.44 -10.93
N ARG A 43 -17.08 14.54 -10.18
CA ARG A 43 -15.84 14.91 -9.47
C ARG A 43 -15.46 13.86 -8.42
N GLY A 44 -16.41 13.45 -7.58
CA GLY A 44 -16.15 12.45 -6.53
C GLY A 44 -15.72 11.11 -7.11
N ARG A 45 -16.40 10.65 -8.18
CA ARG A 45 -16.04 9.38 -8.84
C ARG A 45 -14.69 9.46 -9.55
N ARG A 46 -14.35 10.56 -10.22
CA ARG A 46 -13.05 10.71 -10.89
C ARG A 46 -11.89 10.83 -9.89
N ALA A 47 -12.03 11.68 -8.88
CA ALA A 47 -11.00 11.89 -7.86
C ALA A 47 -10.78 10.63 -7.00
N GLY A 48 -11.85 9.97 -6.56
CA GLY A 48 -11.75 8.74 -5.78
C GLY A 48 -11.17 7.57 -6.59
N TYR A 49 -11.54 7.45 -7.88
CA TYR A 49 -11.02 6.38 -8.72
C TYR A 49 -9.54 6.56 -9.04
N SER A 50 -9.07 7.78 -9.34
CA SER A 50 -7.65 8.03 -9.58
C SER A 50 -6.80 7.77 -8.35
N GLN A 51 -7.24 8.27 -7.18
CA GLN A 51 -6.50 8.10 -5.92
C GLN A 51 -6.42 6.62 -5.50
N GLY A 52 -7.53 5.87 -5.62
CA GLY A 52 -7.53 4.45 -5.28
C GLY A 52 -6.73 3.57 -6.25
N TYR A 53 -6.70 3.93 -7.54
CA TYR A 53 -5.92 3.19 -8.54
C TYR A 53 -4.42 3.37 -8.31
N GLU A 54 -3.98 4.59 -8.03
CA GLU A 54 -2.58 4.90 -7.77
C GLU A 54 -2.07 4.22 -6.50
N SER A 55 -2.82 4.29 -5.40
CA SER A 55 -2.45 3.64 -4.14
C SER A 55 -2.47 2.11 -4.23
N GLY A 56 -3.51 1.54 -4.85
CA GLY A 56 -3.62 0.10 -5.04
C GLY A 56 -2.52 -0.45 -5.95
N TRP A 57 -2.16 0.31 -6.99
CA TRP A 57 -1.07 -0.06 -7.88
C TRP A 57 0.28 -0.03 -7.16
N SER A 58 0.60 1.04 -6.42
CA SER A 58 1.85 1.10 -5.65
C SER A 58 1.96 -0.02 -4.61
N ASP A 59 0.89 -0.32 -3.90
CA ASP A 59 0.89 -1.38 -2.88
C ASP A 59 1.04 -2.77 -3.51
N SER A 60 0.41 -3.00 -4.67
CA SER A 60 0.58 -4.24 -5.43
C SER A 60 2.01 -4.43 -5.92
N GLN A 61 2.66 -3.37 -6.41
CA GLN A 61 4.05 -3.42 -6.86
C GLN A 61 4.99 -3.71 -5.69
N ARG A 62 4.76 -3.08 -4.53
CA ARG A 62 5.58 -3.30 -3.33
C ARG A 62 5.44 -4.70 -2.75
N SER A 63 4.26 -5.31 -2.89
CA SER A 63 3.96 -6.67 -2.41
C SER A 63 4.45 -7.77 -3.36
N LYS A 64 4.87 -7.41 -4.58
CA LYS A 64 5.40 -8.38 -5.54
C LYS A 64 6.77 -8.89 -5.09
N LEU A 65 6.89 -10.21 -4.99
CA LEU A 65 8.17 -10.86 -4.71
C LEU A 65 9.08 -10.73 -5.94
N THR A 66 10.24 -10.12 -5.75
CA THR A 66 11.26 -9.94 -6.79
C THR A 66 12.58 -10.56 -6.35
N LYS A 67 13.32 -11.14 -7.30
CA LYS A 67 14.64 -11.70 -7.06
C LYS A 67 15.71 -10.62 -7.22
N ARG A 68 16.60 -10.49 -6.25
CA ARG A 68 17.76 -9.58 -6.29
C ARG A 68 19.01 -10.29 -5.77
N GLN A 69 20.16 -9.91 -6.29
CA GLN A 69 21.45 -10.41 -5.87
C GLN A 69 22.15 -9.34 -5.04
N TYR A 70 22.74 -9.75 -3.91
CA TYR A 70 23.47 -8.87 -3.01
C TYR A 70 24.90 -9.37 -2.83
N PRO A 71 25.93 -8.57 -3.18
CA PRO A 71 27.31 -8.93 -2.90
C PRO A 71 27.54 -8.87 -1.38
N VAL A 72 28.14 -9.93 -0.83
CA VAL A 72 28.39 -10.05 0.62
C VAL A 72 29.80 -10.55 0.92
N SER A 73 30.71 -10.51 -0.06
CA SER A 73 32.12 -10.92 0.08
C SER A 73 32.82 -10.34 1.32
N ASP A 74 32.54 -9.08 1.62
CA ASP A 74 33.04 -8.31 2.75
C ASP A 74 32.48 -8.80 4.10
N LEU A 75 31.31 -9.43 4.10
CA LEU A 75 30.61 -9.89 5.30
C LEU A 75 30.84 -11.38 5.58
N VAL A 76 31.01 -12.19 4.54
CA VAL A 76 31.15 -13.66 4.67
C VAL A 76 32.60 -14.13 4.80
N ILE A 77 33.58 -13.31 4.42
CA ILE A 77 35.01 -13.62 4.55
C ILE A 77 35.56 -12.93 5.81
N ALA A 78 36.22 -13.70 6.67
CA ALA A 78 36.85 -13.20 7.90
C ALA A 78 38.33 -12.81 7.69
N GLY A 79 38.98 -13.38 6.67
CA GLY A 79 40.36 -13.06 6.30
C GLY A 79 40.87 -13.88 5.11
N PRO A 80 42.09 -13.61 4.62
CA PRO A 80 42.70 -14.36 3.53
C PRO A 80 42.75 -15.87 3.84
N GLY A 81 42.25 -16.70 2.93
CA GLY A 81 42.24 -18.17 3.08
C GLY A 81 41.13 -18.73 3.97
N THR A 82 40.27 -17.89 4.56
CA THR A 82 39.09 -18.36 5.31
C THR A 82 37.93 -18.72 4.35
N PRO A 83 37.26 -19.87 4.54
CA PRO A 83 36.04 -20.19 3.81
C PRO A 83 34.95 -19.16 4.08
N ALA A 84 34.14 -18.86 3.06
CA ALA A 84 33.02 -17.93 3.19
C ALA A 84 31.88 -18.54 4.04
N ASP A 85 31.51 -17.88 5.13
CA ASP A 85 30.41 -18.30 6.00
C ASP A 85 29.08 -17.64 5.60
N PHE A 86 28.41 -18.22 4.61
CA PHE A 86 27.06 -17.80 4.23
C PHE A 86 26.00 -18.24 5.23
N GLY A 87 26.22 -19.37 5.93
CA GLY A 87 25.21 -19.97 6.81
C GLY A 87 24.86 -19.04 7.96
N SER A 88 25.87 -18.51 8.65
CA SER A 88 25.67 -17.57 9.75
C SER A 88 25.01 -16.28 9.26
N LEU A 89 25.48 -15.72 8.14
CA LEU A 89 24.88 -14.49 7.58
C LEU A 89 23.41 -14.68 7.19
N ILE A 90 23.06 -15.80 6.55
CA ILE A 90 21.69 -16.12 6.15
C ILE A 90 20.81 -16.30 7.39
N SER A 91 21.30 -16.98 8.43
CA SER A 91 20.57 -17.14 9.69
C SER A 91 20.28 -15.79 10.34
N ASP A 92 21.27 -14.90 10.40
CA ASP A 92 21.09 -13.55 10.97
C ASP A 92 20.09 -12.72 10.17
N ILE A 93 20.15 -12.78 8.83
CA ILE A 93 19.18 -12.11 7.95
C ILE A 93 17.76 -12.64 8.24
N GLN A 94 17.59 -13.95 8.31
CA GLN A 94 16.28 -14.57 8.56
C GLN A 94 15.71 -14.19 9.94
N ASN A 95 16.57 -13.94 10.91
CA ASN A 95 16.20 -13.51 12.25
C ASN A 95 16.00 -12.00 12.39
N ALA A 96 16.59 -11.17 11.54
CA ALA A 96 16.51 -9.70 11.66
C ALA A 96 15.54 -9.05 10.67
N VAL A 97 15.39 -9.63 9.47
CA VAL A 97 14.61 -9.06 8.37
C VAL A 97 13.31 -9.84 8.23
N ASP A 98 12.18 -9.21 8.50
CA ASP A 98 10.84 -9.77 8.23
C ASP A 98 10.70 -11.27 8.54
N GLN A 99 10.94 -11.65 9.80
CA GLN A 99 11.14 -13.03 10.27
C GLN A 99 10.09 -14.03 9.76
N THR A 100 8.82 -13.63 9.72
CA THR A 100 7.70 -14.49 9.32
C THR A 100 7.57 -14.67 7.81
N SER A 101 8.26 -13.85 7.01
CA SER A 101 8.16 -13.88 5.55
C SER A 101 8.96 -15.01 4.90
N TRP A 102 9.95 -15.59 5.59
CA TRP A 102 10.84 -16.60 5.02
C TRP A 102 10.19 -17.99 4.92
N GLY A 103 10.57 -18.75 3.91
CA GLY A 103 10.15 -20.14 3.70
C GLY A 103 10.34 -21.04 4.92
N ALA A 104 11.44 -20.85 5.67
CA ALA A 104 11.70 -21.57 6.92
C ALA A 104 10.64 -21.34 8.03
N LYS A 105 9.84 -20.27 7.90
CA LYS A 105 8.73 -19.92 8.80
C LYS A 105 7.37 -20.00 8.11
N GLY A 106 7.29 -20.61 6.93
CA GLY A 106 6.07 -20.77 6.14
C GLY A 106 5.68 -19.56 5.29
N GLY A 107 6.55 -18.55 5.18
CA GLY A 107 6.34 -17.42 4.30
C GLY A 107 6.85 -17.65 2.87
N PRO A 108 6.55 -16.75 1.93
CA PRO A 108 6.83 -16.97 0.51
C PRO A 108 8.23 -16.50 0.07
N ALA A 109 9.03 -15.93 0.98
CA ALA A 109 10.35 -15.40 0.67
C ALA A 109 11.44 -16.47 0.72
N GLU A 110 12.46 -16.30 -0.12
CA GLU A 110 13.56 -17.24 -0.27
C GLU A 110 14.91 -16.51 -0.21
N ILE A 111 15.91 -17.18 0.33
CA ILE A 111 17.30 -16.71 0.35
C ILE A 111 18.21 -17.90 0.06
N SER A 112 19.19 -17.71 -0.82
CA SER A 112 20.15 -18.75 -1.18
C SER A 112 21.55 -18.17 -1.37
N PRO A 113 22.60 -18.90 -0.93
CA PRO A 113 23.97 -18.50 -1.20
C PRO A 113 24.30 -18.70 -2.68
N TYR A 114 25.15 -17.82 -3.22
CA TYR A 114 25.72 -17.95 -4.55
C TYR A 114 27.26 -17.79 -4.45
N PRO A 115 27.98 -18.89 -4.12
CA PRO A 115 29.39 -18.84 -3.78
C PRO A 115 30.30 -18.34 -4.91
N GLN A 116 29.92 -18.57 -6.17
CA GLN A 116 30.73 -18.20 -7.35
C GLN A 116 31.03 -16.70 -7.44
N SER A 117 30.11 -15.84 -6.98
CA SER A 117 30.30 -14.39 -6.94
C SER A 117 30.27 -13.81 -5.53
N LEU A 118 30.44 -14.66 -4.51
CA LEU A 118 30.38 -14.27 -3.09
C LEU A 118 29.14 -13.42 -2.76
N SER A 119 28.00 -13.83 -3.29
CA SER A 119 26.73 -13.11 -3.18
C SER A 119 25.65 -13.98 -2.55
N ILE A 120 24.56 -13.34 -2.12
CA ILE A 120 23.30 -14.01 -1.80
C ILE A 120 22.24 -13.61 -2.82
N VAL A 121 21.38 -14.54 -3.19
CA VAL A 121 20.20 -14.29 -4.02
C VAL A 121 18.98 -14.34 -3.11
N VAL A 122 18.18 -13.26 -3.14
CA VAL A 122 17.03 -13.08 -2.25
C VAL A 122 15.78 -12.84 -3.08
N HIS A 123 14.73 -13.61 -2.82
CA HIS A 123 13.40 -13.46 -3.38
C HIS A 123 12.47 -12.89 -2.32
N GLN A 124 12.14 -11.60 -2.41
CA GLN A 124 11.43 -10.89 -1.37
C GLN A 124 10.61 -9.70 -1.91
N THR A 125 9.68 -9.20 -1.10
CA THR A 125 8.92 -7.96 -1.38
C THR A 125 9.85 -6.73 -1.40
N GLN A 126 9.38 -5.63 -1.96
CA GLN A 126 10.15 -4.37 -1.96
C GLN A 126 10.51 -3.93 -0.54
N ARG A 127 9.57 -4.04 0.41
CA ARG A 127 9.79 -3.72 1.82
C ARG A 127 10.88 -4.60 2.45
N GLY A 128 10.88 -5.90 2.14
CA GLY A 128 11.89 -6.80 2.69
C GLY A 128 13.28 -6.57 2.08
N HIS A 129 13.37 -6.18 0.81
CA HIS A 129 14.64 -5.75 0.19
C HIS A 129 15.18 -4.47 0.84
N GLU A 130 14.34 -3.47 1.12
CA GLU A 130 14.74 -2.25 1.83
C GLU A 130 15.27 -2.57 3.24
N ALA A 131 14.59 -3.46 3.97
CA ALA A 131 15.02 -3.91 5.28
C ALA A 131 16.34 -4.70 5.23
N LEU A 132 16.54 -5.52 4.20
CA LEU A 132 17.78 -6.25 3.96
C LEU A 132 18.94 -5.31 3.65
N GLU A 133 18.75 -4.32 2.78
CA GLU A 133 19.77 -3.32 2.45
C GLU A 133 20.21 -2.55 3.70
N LEU A 134 19.26 -2.14 4.54
CA LEU A 134 19.55 -1.50 5.82
C LEU A 134 20.32 -2.43 6.77
N PHE A 135 19.93 -3.70 6.85
CA PHE A 135 20.63 -4.69 7.67
C PHE A 135 22.09 -4.89 7.22
N LEU A 136 22.31 -5.08 5.92
CA LEU A 136 23.66 -5.25 5.36
C LEU A 136 24.51 -4.00 5.55
N ALA A 137 23.93 -2.80 5.35
CA ALA A 137 24.63 -1.54 5.59
C ALA A 137 25.08 -1.39 7.06
N LYS A 138 24.22 -1.74 8.02
CA LYS A 138 24.56 -1.71 9.46
C LYS A 138 25.69 -2.69 9.79
N ARG A 139 25.65 -3.92 9.27
CA ARG A 139 26.72 -4.92 9.42
C ARG A 139 28.06 -4.41 8.87
N ARG A 140 28.04 -3.76 7.71
CA ARG A 140 29.24 -3.14 7.12
C ARG A 140 29.81 -2.02 7.98
N ALA A 141 28.95 -1.12 8.45
CA ALA A 141 29.37 -0.03 9.32
C ALA A 141 30.01 -0.55 10.62
N ALA A 142 29.43 -1.59 11.23
CA ALA A 142 30.00 -2.23 12.41
C ALA A 142 31.40 -2.79 12.17
N LYS A 143 31.61 -3.53 11.06
CA LYS A 143 32.94 -4.05 10.68
C LYS A 143 33.99 -2.95 10.51
N VAL A 144 33.61 -1.78 9.98
CA VAL A 144 34.54 -0.65 9.79
C VAL A 144 34.96 -0.07 11.15
N LEU A 145 34.06 -0.01 12.12
CA LEU A 145 34.36 0.50 13.47
C LEU A 145 35.25 -0.46 14.29
N GLU A 146 35.23 -1.76 13.96
CA GLU A 146 36.06 -2.79 14.58
C GLU A 146 37.46 -2.93 13.95
N ALA A 147 37.72 -2.23 12.84
CA ALA A 147 39.04 -2.22 12.22
C ALA A 147 40.01 -1.31 13.02
N PRO A 148 41.19 -1.81 13.43
CA PRO A 148 42.18 -1.05 14.21
C PRO A 148 42.86 0.07 13.41
#